data_AF-A0A074Z000-F1
#
_entry.id   AF-A0A074Z000-F1
#
_cell.length_a   1.000
_cell.length_b   1.000
_cell.length_c   1.000
_cell.angle_alpha   90.00
_cell.angle_beta   90.00
_cell.angle_gamma   90.00
#
_symmetry.space_group_name_H-M   'P 1'
#
loop_
_entity.id
_entity.type
_entity.pdbx_description
1 polymer ?
#
loop_
_entity_poly.entity_id
_entity_poly.type
_entity_poly.pdbx_seq_one_letter_code
_entity_poly.pdbx_strand_id
1 'polypeptide(L)' 'MDTTSEFIKGPKAKIDRINHHLGFTRHATLGFAVDCGRVDTLHLVELLSGPRSVTFKPVHYVK' A
#
# COMPACT_ATOMS: atom_id res chain seq x y z
N MET A 1 -3.29 9.41 14.85
CA MET A 1 -3.46 9.42 13.38
C MET A 1 -2.73 10.65 12.88
N ASP A 2 -1.80 10.48 11.94
CA ASP A 2 -1.04 11.59 11.35
C ASP A 2 -1.77 12.05 10.08
N THR A 3 -2.27 13.28 10.08
CA THR A 3 -2.99 13.88 8.95
C THR A 3 -2.07 14.61 7.97
N THR A 4 -0.77 14.73 8.31
CA THR A 4 0.22 15.40 7.47
C THR A 4 0.96 14.45 6.54
N SER A 5 0.87 13.14 6.79
CA SER A 5 1.49 12.12 5.95
C SER A 5 0.59 11.75 4.79
N GLU A 6 1.13 11.86 3.57
CA GLU A 6 0.46 11.41 2.35
C GLU A 6 0.49 9.89 2.14
N PHE A 7 1.32 9.18 2.91
CA PHE A 7 1.59 7.75 2.73
C PHE A 7 1.34 6.94 3.99
N ILE A 8 0.98 5.67 3.80
CA ILE A 8 0.97 4.66 4.84
C ILE A 8 2.43 4.32 5.17
N LYS A 9 2.87 4.69 6.37
CA LYS A 9 4.26 4.48 6.84
C LYS A 9 4.32 3.38 7.89
N GLY A 10 5.44 2.68 7.94
CA GLY A 10 5.68 1.63 8.92
C GLY A 10 7.12 1.11 8.86
N PRO A 11 7.45 0.08 9.66
CA PRO A 11 8.78 -0.53 9.64
C PRO A 11 9.13 -1.04 8.24
N LYS A 12 10.33 -0.70 7.76
CA LYS A 12 10.78 -0.98 6.37
C LYS A 12 10.52 -2.41 5.93
N ALA A 13 10.97 -3.41 6.71
CA ALA A 13 10.80 -4.81 6.37
C ALA A 13 9.32 -5.24 6.23
N LYS A 14 8.40 -4.62 6.99
CA LYS A 14 6.97 -4.90 6.88
C LYS A 14 6.37 -4.25 5.64
N ILE A 15 6.71 -3.00 5.37
CA ILE A 15 6.25 -2.28 4.18
C ILE A 15 6.75 -2.94 2.90
N ASP A 16 8.03 -3.35 2.85
CA ASP A 16 8.60 -4.06 1.71
C ASP A 16 7.84 -5.37 1.43
N ARG A 17 7.50 -6.13 2.49
CA ARG A 17 6.72 -7.36 2.37
C ARG A 17 5.29 -7.12 1.89
N ILE A 18 4.64 -6.07 2.38
CA ILE A 18 3.28 -5.67 1.95
C ILE A 18 3.30 -5.30 0.46
N ASN A 19 4.22 -4.43 0.05
CA ASN A 19 4.34 -3.98 -1.33
C ASN A 19 4.60 -5.16 -2.28
N HIS A 20 5.50 -6.07 -1.91
CA HIS A 20 5.74 -7.29 -2.68
C HIS A 20 4.48 -8.16 -2.81
N HIS A 21 3.71 -8.33 -1.72
CA HIS A 21 2.48 -9.11 -1.73
C HIS A 21 1.37 -8.47 -2.59
N LEU A 22 1.33 -7.14 -2.62
CA LEU A 22 0.42 -6.37 -3.46
C LEU A 22 0.92 -6.24 -4.92
N GLY A 23 2.03 -6.90 -5.29
CA GLY A 23 2.52 -6.90 -6.67
C GLY A 23 3.28 -5.64 -7.09
N PHE A 24 3.68 -4.79 -6.13
CA PHE A 24 4.59 -3.69 -6.42
C PHE A 24 6.00 -4.22 -6.65
N THR A 25 6.68 -3.62 -7.60
CA THR A 25 8.07 -3.87 -7.92
C THR A 25 8.94 -2.72 -7.43
N ARG A 26 10.16 -3.04 -7.01
CA ARG A 26 11.11 -2.02 -6.55
C ARG A 26 11.85 -1.42 -7.74
N HIS A 27 11.60 -0.15 -7.99
CA HIS A 27 12.30 0.67 -8.97
C HIS A 27 13.44 1.44 -8.29
N ALA A 28 14.62 1.50 -8.92
CA ALA A 28 15.81 2.09 -8.33
C ALA A 28 15.64 3.58 -7.98
N THR A 29 14.88 4.33 -8.79
CA THR A 29 14.69 5.78 -8.63
C THR A 29 13.31 6.18 -8.12
N LEU A 30 12.28 5.35 -8.33
CA LEU A 30 10.88 5.70 -8.02
C LEU A 30 10.39 5.02 -6.73
N GLY A 31 11.21 4.17 -6.11
CA GLY A 31 10.79 3.40 -4.95
C GLY A 31 9.94 2.20 -5.36
N PHE A 32 8.69 2.12 -4.91
CA PHE A 32 7.79 1.03 -5.28
C PHE A 32 6.87 1.49 -6.41
N ALA A 33 6.80 0.72 -7.49
CA ALA A 33 5.98 0.98 -8.66
C ALA A 33 5.06 -0.21 -8.94
N VAL A 34 3.90 0.05 -9.53
CA VAL A 34 2.94 -0.96 -9.96
C VAL A 34 2.46 -0.62 -11.36
N ASP A 35 2.07 -1.64 -12.14
CA ASP A 35 1.49 -1.44 -13.47
C ASP A 35 0.09 -0.81 -13.34
N CYS A 36 -0.06 0.40 -13.90
CA CYS A 36 -1.32 1.14 -13.89
C CYS A 36 -2.47 0.34 -14.53
N GLY A 37 -2.19 -0.50 -15.53
CA GLY A 37 -3.19 -1.35 -16.17
C GLY A 37 -3.73 -2.47 -15.28
N ARG A 38 -3.10 -2.69 -14.11
CA ARG A 38 -3.45 -3.75 -13.16
C ARG A 38 -4.00 -3.22 -11.84
N VAL A 39 -4.12 -1.91 -11.66
CA VAL A 39 -4.56 -1.29 -10.40
C VAL A 39 -5.91 -1.81 -9.94
N ASP A 40 -6.87 -1.96 -10.86
CA ASP A 40 -8.21 -2.47 -10.55
C ASP A 40 -8.22 -3.96 -10.14
N THR A 41 -7.15 -4.68 -10.42
CA THR A 41 -6.98 -6.10 -10.06
C THR A 41 -6.21 -6.31 -8.76
N LEU A 42 -5.72 -5.23 -8.14
CA LEU A 42 -4.97 -5.32 -6.89
C LEU A 42 -5.90 -5.64 -5.70
N HIS A 43 -5.32 -6.30 -4.69
CA HIS A 43 -6.07 -6.71 -3.51
C HIS A 43 -6.53 -5.51 -2.67
N LEU A 44 -7.69 -5.66 -2.03
CA LEU A 44 -8.11 -4.75 -0.97
C LEU A 44 -7.16 -4.91 0.24
N VAL A 45 -6.82 -3.80 0.89
CA VAL A 45 -6.01 -3.82 2.11
C VAL A 45 -6.92 -3.53 3.29
N GLU A 46 -6.99 -4.45 4.24
CA GLU A 46 -7.73 -4.26 5.48
C GLU A 46 -6.77 -3.93 6.62
N LEU A 47 -7.04 -2.82 7.30
CA LEU A 47 -6.25 -2.34 8.44
C LEU A 47 -7.06 -2.57 9.71
N LEU A 48 -6.59 -3.51 10.53
CA LEU A 48 -7.21 -3.87 11.80
C LEU A 48 -6.65 -2.97 12.92
N SER A 49 -7.52 -2.27 13.62
CA SER A 49 -7.18 -1.43 14.77
C SER A 49 -8.14 -1.72 15.92
N GLY A 50 -7.77 -2.68 16.76
CA GLY A 50 -8.63 -3.20 17.83
C GLY A 50 -9.91 -3.83 17.25
N PRO A 51 -11.11 -3.43 17.70
CA PRO A 51 -12.38 -3.98 17.21
C PRO A 51 -12.82 -3.40 15.87
N ARG A 52 -12.09 -2.42 15.32
CA ARG A 52 -12.44 -1.74 14.07
C ARG A 52 -11.55 -2.24 12.94
N SER A 53 -12.16 -2.38 11.76
CA SER A 53 -11.42 -2.55 10.52
C SER A 53 -11.76 -1.44 9.53
N VAL A 54 -10.76 -1.07 8.73
CA VAL A 54 -10.92 -0.11 7.64
C VAL A 54 -10.34 -0.72 6.39
N THR A 55 -11.12 -0.74 5.31
CA THR A 55 -10.72 -1.32 4.02
C THR A 55 -10.30 -0.23 3.04
N PHE A 56 -9.15 -0.42 2.41
CA PHE A 56 -8.60 0.44 1.37
C PHE A 56 -8.71 -0.25 0.01
N LYS A 57 -9.31 0.44 -0.96
CA LYS A 57 -9.31 0.06 -2.36
C LYS A 57 -7.96 0.41 -3.00
N PRO A 58 -7.57 -0.22 -4.12
CA PRO A 58 -6.34 0.12 -4.84
C PRO A 58 -6.17 1.62 -5.10
N VAL A 59 -7.25 2.29 -5.50
CA VAL A 59 -7.29 3.74 -5.74
C VAL A 59 -6.96 4.60 -4.50
N HIS A 60 -6.98 4.04 -3.30
CA HIS A 60 -6.64 4.77 -2.07
C HIS A 60 -5.14 4.68 -1.71
N TYR A 61 -4.41 3.67 -2.21
CA TYR A 61 -3.02 3.41 -1.83
C TYR A 61 -2.04 3.41 -3.01
N VAL A 62 -2.53 3.45 -4.25
CA VAL A 62 -1.73 3.70 -5.45
C VAL A 62 -1.84 5.19 -5.82
N LYS A 63 -0.71 5.83 -6.08
CA LYS A 63 -0.62 7.21 -6.59
C LYS A 63 0.23 7.25 -7.85
#